data_AF-A0A4Y2SRD1-F1
#
_entry.id   AF-A0A4Y2SRD1-F1
#
_cell.length_a   1.000
_cell.length_b   1.000
_cell.length_c   1.000
_cell.angle_alpha   90.00
_cell.angle_beta   90.00
_cell.angle_gamma   90.00
#
_symmetry.space_group_name_H-M   'P 1'
#
loop_
_entity.id
_entity.type
_entity.pdbx_description
1 polymer ?
#
loop_
_entity_poly.entity_id
_entity_poly.type
_entity_poly.pdbx_seq_one_letter_code
_entity_poly.pdbx_strand_id
1 'polypeptide(L)'
;MAAPVYESRIFIPILPSLSHLAAVTVAVPLFKDFGMEMLDKAFTDIQHGKPTASNEGSKEDRGFNYNRAKENLLLIPRHLRKNVLEVVNVMHWAVEFWRREHSGILKFKDGKDFFHWRSDGTIDTIKIASTFLYDIIVCPLQD
;
A
#
# COMPACT_ATOMS: atom_id res chain seq x y z
N MET A 1 35.95 4.87 -38.39
CA MET A 1 35.42 4.12 -37.25
C MET A 1 34.80 5.13 -36.29
N ALA A 2 33.47 5.23 -36.24
CA ALA A 2 32.77 6.14 -35.34
C ALA A 2 32.69 5.51 -33.94
N ALA A 3 33.03 6.27 -32.90
CA ALA A 3 32.97 5.84 -31.51
C ALA A 3 31.50 5.72 -31.05
N PRO A 4 31.15 4.75 -30.19
CA PRO A 4 29.81 4.63 -29.67
C PRO A 4 29.55 5.78 -28.68
N VAL A 5 28.58 6.63 -29.00
CA VAL A 5 28.05 7.64 -28.08
C VAL A 5 27.26 6.88 -27.01
N TYR A 6 27.87 6.68 -25.85
CA TYR A 6 27.13 6.29 -24.66
C TYR A 6 26.21 7.45 -24.29
N GLU A 7 24.93 7.35 -24.66
CA GLU A 7 23.88 8.19 -24.11
C GLU A 7 23.77 7.90 -22.61
N SER A 8 24.59 8.58 -21.81
CA SER A 8 24.42 8.69 -20.37
C SER A 8 23.12 9.46 -20.12
N ARG A 9 21.98 8.76 -20.10
CA ARG A 9 20.73 9.29 -19.60
C ARG A 9 20.96 9.65 -18.14
N ILE A 10 21.01 10.94 -17.85
CA ILE A 10 21.13 11.45 -16.50
C ILE A 10 19.89 10.97 -15.75
N PHE A 11 20.05 9.94 -14.91
CA PHE A 11 19.04 9.51 -13.98
C PHE A 11 19.01 10.56 -12.86
N ILE A 12 18.12 11.53 -12.97
CA ILE A 12 17.83 12.46 -11.87
C ILE A 12 16.86 11.69 -10.98
N PRO A 13 17.27 11.23 -9.77
CA PRO A 13 16.32 10.66 -8.85
C PRO A 13 15.35 11.78 -8.49
N ILE A 14 14.08 11.60 -8.86
CA ILE A 14 13.00 12.48 -8.40
C ILE A 14 12.91 12.25 -6.90
N LEU A 15 13.54 13.14 -6.12
CA LEU A 15 13.47 13.07 -4.68
C LEU A 15 12.06 13.52 -4.27
N PRO A 16 11.26 12.65 -3.62
CA PRO A 16 9.94 13.05 -3.17
C PRO A 16 10.04 14.16 -2.13
N SER A 17 9.01 15.00 -2.04
CA SER A 17 8.97 16.01 -0.98
C SER A 17 8.94 15.34 0.40
N LEU A 18 9.44 16.04 1.43
CA LEU A 18 9.34 15.57 2.81
C LEU A 18 7.88 15.32 3.22
N SER A 19 6.95 16.13 2.71
CA SER A 19 5.51 15.94 2.95
C SER A 19 4.99 14.63 2.35
N HIS A 20 5.48 14.24 1.17
CA HIS A 20 5.15 12.97 0.54
C HIS A 20 5.73 11.80 1.33
N LEU A 21 7.02 11.86 1.70
CA LEU A 21 7.66 10.82 2.50
C LEU A 21 6.96 10.62 3.85
N ALA A 22 6.57 11.70 4.51
CA ALA A 22 5.80 11.65 5.75
C ALA A 22 4.41 11.02 5.53
N ALA A 23 3.71 11.39 4.45
CA ALA A 23 2.42 10.82 4.11
C ALA A 23 2.52 9.32 3.81
N VAL A 24 3.53 8.88 3.04
CA VAL A 24 3.81 7.46 2.77
C VAL A 24 4.05 6.68 4.06
N THR A 25 4.83 7.25 4.99
CA THR A 25 5.15 6.59 6.28
C THR A 25 3.87 6.29 7.08
N VAL A 26 2.87 7.15 7.00
CA VAL A 26 1.56 6.95 7.66
C VAL A 26 0.63 6.07 6.81
N ALA A 27 0.65 6.22 5.48
CA ALA A 27 -0.22 5.51 4.56
C ALA A 27 0.07 4.01 4.48
N VAL A 28 1.36 3.61 4.52
CA VAL A 28 1.76 2.20 4.42
C VAL A 28 1.11 1.29 5.47
N PRO A 29 1.22 1.57 6.78
CA PRO A 29 0.57 0.74 7.79
C PRO A 29 -0.95 0.78 7.68
N LEU A 30 -1.55 1.94 7.39
CA LEU A 30 -3.01 2.06 7.21
C LEU A 30 -3.52 1.19 6.06
N PHE A 31 -2.86 1.27 4.91
CA PHE A 31 -3.24 0.50 3.73
C PHE A 31 -3.13 -1.01 4.00
N LYS A 32 -2.03 -1.43 4.65
CA LYS A 32 -1.80 -2.84 4.99
C LYS A 32 -2.84 -3.39 5.97
N ASP A 33 -3.21 -2.60 6.98
CA ASP A 33 -4.08 -3.09 8.06
C ASP A 33 -5.57 -3.01 7.70
N PHE A 34 -5.99 -2.03 6.88
CA PHE A 34 -7.41 -1.74 6.64
C PHE A 34 -7.83 -1.82 5.17
N GLY A 35 -6.89 -1.61 4.22
CA GLY A 35 -7.20 -1.51 2.80
C GLY A 35 -7.93 -0.21 2.42
N MET A 36 -7.94 0.09 1.11
CA MET A 36 -8.48 1.35 0.59
C MET A 36 -9.99 1.50 0.83
N GLU A 37 -10.79 0.48 0.52
CA GLU A 37 -12.26 0.55 0.64
C GLU A 37 -12.73 0.89 2.06
N MET A 38 -12.09 0.28 3.07
CA MET A 38 -12.44 0.53 4.47
C MET A 38 -12.07 1.95 4.89
N LEU A 39 -10.88 2.41 4.50
CA LEU A 39 -10.38 3.74 4.82
C LEU A 39 -11.21 4.84 4.15
N ASP A 40 -11.60 4.65 2.89
CA ASP A 40 -12.44 5.60 2.15
C ASP A 40 -13.83 5.75 2.79
N LYS A 41 -14.45 4.62 3.17
CA LYS A 41 -15.71 4.62 3.90
C LYS A 41 -15.58 5.32 5.24
N ALA A 42 -14.58 4.97 6.05
CA ALA A 42 -14.35 5.57 7.37
C ALA A 42 -14.09 7.08 7.27
N PHE A 43 -13.33 7.52 6.27
CA PHE A 43 -13.07 8.94 6.02
C PHE A 43 -14.32 9.70 5.61
N THR A 44 -15.13 9.13 4.73
CA THR A 44 -16.42 9.69 4.32
C THR A 44 -17.33 9.87 5.54
N ASP A 45 -17.42 8.88 6.42
CA ASP A 45 -18.23 8.98 7.64
C ASP A 45 -17.70 10.05 8.61
N ILE A 46 -16.38 10.21 8.73
CA ILE A 46 -15.77 11.29 9.53
C ILE A 46 -16.15 12.66 8.97
N GLN A 47 -16.10 12.85 7.63
CA GLN A 47 -16.45 14.13 7.01
C GLN A 47 -17.91 14.53 7.23
N HIS A 48 -18.82 13.56 7.14
CA HIS A 48 -20.26 13.79 7.30
C HIS A 48 -20.70 13.86 8.77
N GLY A 49 -19.77 13.74 9.73
CA GLY A 49 -20.09 13.74 11.16
C GLY A 49 -21.00 12.57 11.57
N LYS A 50 -21.00 11.48 10.79
CA LYS A 50 -21.92 10.37 11.03
C LYS A 50 -21.48 9.63 12.31
N PRO A 51 -22.39 9.45 13.29
CA PRO A 51 -22.09 8.65 14.47
C PRO A 51 -21.68 7.24 14.02
N THR A 52 -20.80 6.61 14.78
CA THR A 52 -20.63 5.15 14.72
C THR A 52 -22.01 4.55 14.99
N ALA A 53 -22.73 4.18 13.94
CA ALA A 53 -23.90 3.34 14.12
C ALA A 53 -23.37 2.07 14.80
N SER A 54 -23.82 1.84 16.03
CA SER A 54 -23.62 0.58 16.74
C SER A 54 -24.25 -0.50 15.87
N ASN A 55 -23.47 -1.11 14.99
CA ASN A 55 -23.91 -2.25 14.20
C ASN A 55 -23.83 -3.48 15.11
N GLU A 56 -24.84 -3.62 15.97
CA GLU A 56 -25.10 -4.80 16.82
C GLU A 56 -25.39 -6.09 16.03
N GLY A 57 -25.08 -6.17 14.73
CA GLY A 57 -25.55 -7.29 13.88
C GLY A 57 -24.65 -7.73 12.73
N SER A 58 -23.43 -7.20 12.57
CA SER A 58 -22.55 -7.65 11.48
C SER A 58 -21.23 -8.16 12.01
N LYS A 59 -21.00 -9.48 11.93
CA LYS A 59 -19.72 -10.20 12.09
C LYS A 59 -18.67 -9.39 12.84
N GLU A 60 -18.59 -9.59 14.16
CA GLU A 60 -17.83 -8.83 15.16
C GLU A 60 -16.44 -8.31 14.71
N ASP A 61 -15.74 -9.05 13.85
CA ASP A 61 -14.43 -8.68 13.30
C ASP A 61 -14.46 -7.51 12.29
N ARG A 62 -15.46 -7.41 11.40
CA ARG A 62 -15.55 -6.30 10.43
C ARG A 62 -15.92 -4.98 11.09
N GLY A 63 -16.80 -5.02 12.09
CA GLY A 63 -17.16 -3.83 12.87
C GLY A 63 -15.97 -3.30 13.66
N PHE A 64 -15.21 -4.20 14.27
CA PHE A 64 -14.00 -3.86 15.02
C PHE A 64 -12.93 -3.20 14.15
N ASN A 65 -12.59 -3.80 13.01
CA ASN A 65 -11.57 -3.25 12.10
C ASN A 65 -11.99 -1.90 11.51
N TYR A 66 -13.27 -1.71 11.20
CA TYR A 66 -13.78 -0.41 10.73
C TYR A 66 -13.66 0.69 11.80
N ASN A 67 -14.02 0.40 13.05
CA ASN A 67 -13.88 1.37 14.14
C ASN A 67 -12.41 1.73 14.37
N ARG A 68 -11.53 0.73 14.34
CA ARG A 68 -10.08 0.92 14.45
C ARG A 68 -9.52 1.75 13.28
N ALA A 69 -9.99 1.54 12.06
CA ALA A 69 -9.62 2.36 10.90
C ALA A 69 -10.04 3.83 11.11
N LYS A 70 -11.27 4.05 11.59
CA LYS A 70 -11.80 5.38 11.90
C LYS A 70 -10.98 6.08 12.99
N GLU A 71 -10.64 5.38 14.08
CA GLU A 71 -9.78 5.89 15.16
C GLU A 71 -8.40 6.30 14.63
N ASN A 72 -7.76 5.44 13.83
CA ASN A 72 -6.45 5.75 13.26
C ASN A 72 -6.49 6.95 12.31
N LEU A 73 -7.55 7.10 11.51
CA LEU A 73 -7.75 8.29 10.68
C LEU A 73 -7.97 9.56 11.53
N LEU A 74 -8.60 9.44 12.69
CA LEU A 74 -8.81 10.58 13.60
C LEU A 74 -7.52 11.07 14.25
N LEU A 75 -6.53 10.18 14.48
CA LEU A 75 -5.19 10.54 14.99
C LEU A 75 -4.43 11.44 14.01
N ILE A 76 -4.73 11.35 12.71
CA ILE A 76 -4.12 12.21 11.69
C ILE A 76 -4.75 13.61 11.78
N PRO A 77 -3.94 14.69 11.79
CA PRO A 77 -4.45 16.05 11.72
C PRO A 77 -5.42 16.24 10.55
N ARG A 78 -6.56 16.92 10.79
CA ARG A 78 -7.67 17.03 9.84
C ARG A 78 -7.23 17.44 8.42
N HIS A 79 -6.31 18.40 8.31
CA HIS A 79 -5.84 18.93 7.03
C HIS A 79 -4.89 17.97 6.28
N LEU A 80 -4.31 16.97 6.97
CA LEU A 80 -3.41 15.96 6.37
C LEU A 80 -4.14 14.68 5.95
N ARG A 81 -5.32 14.40 6.49
CA ARG A 81 -6.07 13.15 6.20
C ARG A 81 -6.28 12.91 4.72
N LYS A 82 -6.64 13.97 3.98
CA LYS A 82 -6.85 13.89 2.53
C LYS A 82 -5.57 13.49 1.79
N ASN A 83 -4.44 14.11 2.13
CA ASN A 83 -3.15 13.81 1.52
C ASN A 83 -2.71 12.36 1.81
N VAL A 84 -2.89 11.89 3.04
CA VAL A 84 -2.60 10.49 3.38
C VAL A 84 -3.47 9.53 2.56
N LEU A 85 -4.77 9.82 2.40
CA LEU A 85 -5.67 8.97 1.61
C LEU A 85 -5.40 9.01 0.11
N GLU A 86 -4.93 10.14 -0.43
CA GLU A 86 -4.47 10.21 -1.81
C GLU A 86 -3.28 9.26 -2.03
N VAL A 87 -2.34 9.18 -1.08
CA VAL A 87 -1.24 8.21 -1.13
C VAL A 87 -1.77 6.77 -1.03
N VAL A 88 -2.68 6.47 -0.10
CA VAL A 88 -3.31 5.15 0.02
C VAL A 88 -4.00 4.73 -1.29
N ASN A 89 -4.68 5.65 -1.96
CA ASN A 89 -5.33 5.38 -3.24
C ASN A 89 -4.32 5.08 -4.34
N VAL A 90 -3.21 5.82 -4.41
CA VAL A 90 -2.11 5.51 -5.36
C VAL A 90 -1.53 4.12 -5.08
N MET A 91 -1.33 3.77 -3.81
CA MET A 91 -0.84 2.45 -3.41
C MET A 91 -1.81 1.33 -3.81
N HIS A 92 -3.11 1.52 -3.61
CA HIS A 92 -4.15 0.58 -4.03
C HIS A 92 -4.06 0.29 -5.53
N TRP A 93 -4.02 1.33 -6.37
CA TRP A 93 -3.90 1.14 -7.81
C TRP A 93 -2.56 0.55 -8.25
N ALA A 94 -1.47 0.86 -7.55
CA ALA A 94 -0.18 0.22 -7.80
C ALA A 94 -0.25 -1.29 -7.55
N VAL A 95 -0.90 -1.71 -6.45
CA VAL A 95 -1.12 -3.13 -6.15
C VAL A 95 -2.02 -3.79 -7.19
N GLU A 96 -3.17 -3.20 -7.51
CA GLU A 96 -4.10 -3.74 -8.51
C GLU A 96 -3.46 -3.88 -9.89
N PHE A 97 -2.73 -2.84 -10.33
CA PHE A 97 -1.98 -2.88 -11.57
C PHE A 97 -0.93 -3.99 -11.54
N TRP A 98 -0.12 -4.05 -10.48
CA TRP A 98 0.90 -5.08 -10.37
C TRP A 98 0.30 -6.50 -10.39
N ARG A 99 -0.82 -6.71 -9.68
CA ARG A 99 -1.54 -7.98 -9.65
C ARG A 99 -2.04 -8.40 -11.03
N ARG A 100 -2.57 -7.46 -11.80
CA ARG A 100 -3.05 -7.73 -13.16
C ARG A 100 -1.91 -8.15 -14.08
N GLU A 101 -0.83 -7.37 -14.11
CA GLU A 101 0.33 -7.63 -14.99
C GLU A 101 1.08 -8.93 -14.62
N HIS A 102 1.08 -9.30 -13.34
CA HIS A 102 1.81 -10.47 -12.84
C HIS A 102 0.89 -11.60 -12.38
N SER A 103 -0.35 -11.62 -12.87
CA SER A 103 -1.38 -12.60 -12.49
C SER A 103 -0.94 -14.06 -12.70
N GLY A 104 -0.07 -14.32 -13.69
CA GLY A 104 0.51 -15.65 -13.92
C GLY A 104 1.46 -16.13 -12.82
N ILE A 105 2.20 -15.21 -12.19
CA ILE A 105 3.12 -15.49 -11.07
C ILE A 105 2.34 -15.65 -9.75
N LEU A 106 1.26 -14.90 -9.61
CA LEU A 106 0.44 -14.89 -8.40
C LEU A 106 -0.39 -16.15 -8.17
N LYS A 107 -0.53 -17.02 -9.19
CA LYS A 107 -1.20 -18.32 -9.04
C LYS A 107 -0.57 -19.21 -7.96
N PHE A 108 0.67 -18.92 -7.55
CA PHE A 108 1.45 -19.70 -6.60
C PHE A 108 1.47 -19.14 -5.17
N LYS A 109 0.83 -18.00 -4.90
CA LYS A 109 0.74 -17.44 -3.53
C LYS A 109 -0.70 -17.23 -3.09
N ASP A 110 -1.03 -17.75 -1.92
CA ASP A 110 -2.21 -17.35 -1.17
C ASP A 110 -2.16 -15.84 -0.95
N GLY A 111 -3.28 -15.17 -1.17
CA GLY A 111 -3.43 -13.72 -1.29
C GLY A 111 -3.08 -12.85 -0.07
N LYS A 112 -2.21 -13.33 0.84
CA LYS A 112 -1.55 -12.53 1.87
C LYS A 112 -0.71 -11.44 1.22
N ASP A 113 -0.81 -10.24 1.78
CA ASP A 113 -0.19 -9.02 1.26
C ASP A 113 1.35 -9.13 1.35
N PHE A 114 2.00 -9.59 0.27
CA PHE A 114 3.46 -9.74 0.17
C PHE A 114 4.16 -8.49 -0.39
N PHE A 115 3.39 -7.43 -0.63
CA PHE A 115 3.94 -6.20 -1.17
C PHE A 115 4.89 -5.55 -0.17
N HIS A 116 6.12 -5.33 -0.65
CA HIS A 116 7.09 -4.53 0.07
C HIS A 116 7.03 -3.10 -0.48
N TRP A 117 7.01 -2.11 0.41
CA TRP A 117 6.93 -0.70 0.06
C TRP A 117 8.28 -0.01 0.27
N ARG A 118 8.64 0.85 -0.67
CA ARG A 118 9.76 1.78 -0.55
C ARG A 118 9.34 3.02 0.20
N SER A 119 10.32 3.78 0.69
CA SER A 119 10.09 5.04 1.40
C SER A 119 9.42 6.11 0.53
N ASP A 120 9.54 6.02 -0.79
CA ASP A 120 8.89 6.91 -1.75
C ASP A 120 7.44 6.52 -2.08
N GLY A 121 6.94 5.41 -1.50
CA GLY A 121 5.58 4.91 -1.71
C GLY A 121 5.44 4.00 -2.92
N THR A 122 6.54 3.65 -3.59
CA THR A 122 6.52 2.68 -4.70
C THR A 122 6.66 1.25 -4.19
N ILE A 123 6.22 0.29 -5.01
CA ILE A 123 6.41 -1.13 -4.72
C ILE A 123 7.90 -1.48 -4.90
N ASP A 124 8.49 -2.12 -3.90
CA ASP A 124 9.85 -2.65 -3.95
C ASP A 124 9.86 -3.98 -4.73
N THR A 125 9.90 -3.88 -6.05
CA THR A 125 9.90 -5.03 -6.96
C THR A 125 11.11 -5.93 -6.77
N ILE A 126 12.26 -5.38 -6.36
CA ILE A 126 13.48 -6.15 -6.10
C ILE A 126 13.28 -7.03 -4.88
N LYS A 127 12.76 -6.49 -3.77
CA LYS A 127 12.44 -7.30 -2.59
C LYS A 127 11.39 -8.35 -2.90
N ILE A 128 10.32 -7.98 -3.61
CA ILE A 128 9.28 -8.95 -4.00
C ILE A 128 9.87 -10.10 -4.81
N ALA A 129 10.64 -9.80 -5.87
CA ALA A 129 11.28 -10.83 -6.69
C ALA A 129 12.24 -11.71 -5.88
N SER A 130 13.01 -11.11 -4.97
CA SER A 130 13.93 -11.85 -4.08
C SER A 130 13.18 -12.80 -3.15
N THR A 131 12.07 -12.35 -2.54
CA THR A 131 11.21 -13.19 -1.71
C THR A 131 10.61 -14.34 -2.51
N PHE A 132 10.15 -14.09 -3.74
CA PHE A 132 9.64 -15.16 -4.62
C PHE A 132 10.70 -16.20 -4.96
N LEU A 133 11.92 -15.77 -5.32
CA LEU A 133 13.02 -16.69 -5.63
C LEU A 133 13.40 -17.53 -4.42
N TYR A 134 13.43 -16.94 -3.23
CA TYR A 134 13.68 -17.67 -1.99
C TYR A 134 12.61 -18.75 -1.74
N ASP A 135 11.33 -18.40 -1.85
CA ASP A 135 10.23 -19.33 -1.61
C ASP A 135 10.18 -20.49 -2.62
N ILE A 136 10.56 -20.24 -3.88
CA ILE A 136 10.49 -21.25 -4.95
C ILE A 136 11.74 -22.15 -4.99
N ILE A 137 12.92 -21.59 -4.71
CA ILE A 137 14.21 -22.28 -4.91
C ILE A 137 14.76 -22.84 -3.60
N VAL A 138 14.64 -22.10 -2.50
CA VAL A 138 15.35 -22.40 -1.25
C VAL A 138 14.47 -23.18 -0.27
N CYS A 139 13.21 -22.77 -0.08
CA CYS A 139 12.30 -23.47 0.84
C CYS A 139 12.10 -24.96 0.50
N PRO A 140 11.99 -25.41 -0.76
CA PRO A 140 11.80 -26.83 -1.08
C PRO A 140 13.05 -27.71 -0.90
N LEU A 141 14.20 -27.13 -0.58
CA LEU A 141 15.47 -27.85 -0.39
C LEU A 141 15.83 -28.04 1.10
N GLN A 142 14.95 -27.63 2.01
CA GLN A 142 15.14 -27.73 3.46
C GLN A 142 14.31 -28.85 4.13
N ASP A 143 13.56 -29.61 3.32
CA ASP A 143 12.90 -30.88 3.71
C ASP A 143 13.66 -32.08 3.12
#